data_AF-A4GJ32-F1
#
_entry.id   AF-A4GJ32-F1
#
_cell.length_a   1.000
_cell.length_b   1.000
_cell.length_c   1.000
_cell.angle_alpha   90.00
_cell.angle_beta   90.00
_cell.angle_gamma   90.00
#
_symmetry.space_group_name_H-M   'P 1'
#
loop_
_entity.id
_entity.type
_entity.pdbx_description
1 polymer ?
#
loop_
_entity_poly.entity_id
_entity_poly.type
_entity_poly.pdbx_seq_one_letter_code
_entity_poly.pdbx_strand_id
1 'polypeptide(L)'
;MLFEFEDSTLQPIYEKVMSGTRLSYEDGVALWKTPDLLGVGYMANIVRESLNGDKTYFIHNRHINPTNVCVLLSCQFCAFGVKADNPTAYEKSLNEIFSDAEKYNGGDVSEFHIVGGLHPDYPFEYYLDLLRGLKERFFRQFIYRLIQL
;
A
#
# COMPACT_ATOMS: atom_id res chain seq x y z
N MET A 1 34.80 -1.67 -8.35
CA MET A 1 34.45 -0.29 -8.73
C MET A 1 34.20 0.43 -7.41
N LEU A 2 35.05 1.38 -7.02
CA LEU A 2 34.85 2.17 -5.81
C LEU A 2 33.89 3.30 -6.20
N PHE A 3 32.67 3.27 -5.68
CA PHE A 3 31.76 4.39 -5.81
C PHE A 3 32.32 5.53 -4.95
N GLU A 4 32.50 6.71 -5.54
CA GLU A 4 32.98 7.89 -4.82
C GLU A 4 31.77 8.72 -4.38
N PHE A 5 31.61 8.89 -3.07
CA PHE A 5 30.54 9.69 -2.49
C PHE A 5 30.90 11.18 -2.57
N GLU A 6 29.97 11.99 -3.06
CA GLU A 6 30.12 13.45 -3.04
C GLU A 6 30.01 14.00 -1.61
N ASP A 7 29.22 13.33 -0.78
CA ASP A 7 29.06 13.65 0.64
C ASP A 7 29.82 12.65 1.52
N SER A 8 30.88 13.15 2.18
CA SER A 8 31.74 12.35 3.05
C SER A 8 31.02 11.81 4.29
N THR A 9 29.85 12.36 4.65
CA THR A 9 29.02 11.84 5.74
C THR A 9 28.39 10.49 5.42
N LEU A 10 28.36 10.08 4.15
CA LEU A 10 27.84 8.78 3.73
C LEU A 10 28.82 7.62 3.95
N GLN A 11 30.12 7.91 4.06
CA GLN A 11 31.14 6.86 4.20
C GLN A 11 30.94 5.96 5.43
N PRO A 12 30.68 6.48 6.65
CA PRO A 12 30.40 5.63 7.82
C PRO A 12 29.09 4.85 7.68
N ILE A 13 28.12 5.38 6.93
CA ILE A 13 26.83 4.71 6.69
C ILE A 13 27.03 3.55 5.70
N TYR A 14 27.83 3.77 4.67
CA TYR A 14 28.22 2.73 3.71
C TYR A 14 28.88 1.53 4.41
N GLU A 15 29.79 1.76 5.36
CA GLU A 15 30.42 0.68 6.14
C GLU A 15 29.41 -0.12 6.97
N LYS A 16 28.38 0.54 7.53
CA LYS A 16 27.28 -0.13 8.23
C LYS A 16 26.44 -0.97 7.27
N VAL A 17 26.13 -0.44 6.08
CA VAL A 17 25.40 -1.16 5.02
C VAL A 17 26.17 -2.41 4.59
N MET A 18 27.46 -2.29 4.32
CA MET A 18 28.31 -3.41 3.91
C MET A 18 28.49 -4.46 5.00
N SER A 19 28.45 -4.07 6.27
CA SER A 19 28.51 -5.00 7.41
C SER A 19 27.15 -5.59 7.79
N GLY A 20 26.06 -5.20 7.13
CA GLY A 20 24.70 -5.63 7.47
C GLY A 20 24.21 -5.10 8.83
N THR A 21 24.83 -4.03 9.34
CA THR A 21 24.50 -3.44 10.64
C THR A 21 23.27 -2.54 10.50
N ARG A 22 22.38 -2.58 11.49
CA ARG A 22 21.20 -1.69 11.55
C ARG A 22 21.63 -0.23 11.69
N LEU A 23 21.10 0.63 10.82
CA LEU A 23 21.30 2.08 10.87
C LEU A 23 20.62 2.71 12.08
N SER A 24 21.24 3.75 12.65
CA SER A 24 20.66 4.55 13.74
C SER A 24 19.71 5.63 13.21
N TYR A 25 19.06 6.33 14.14
CA TYR A 25 18.21 7.47 13.80
C TYR A 25 19.03 8.59 13.14
N GLU A 26 20.23 8.87 13.65
CA GLU A 26 21.14 9.90 13.16
C GLU A 26 21.63 9.60 11.74
N ASP A 27 21.90 8.33 11.43
CA ASP A 27 22.22 7.89 10.07
C ASP A 27 21.07 8.20 9.10
N GLY A 28 19.83 7.94 9.52
CA GLY A 28 18.63 8.27 8.73
C GLY A 28 18.48 9.77 8.47
N VAL A 29 18.76 10.61 9.49
CA VAL A 29 18.74 12.07 9.34
C VAL A 29 19.84 12.56 8.38
N ALA A 30 21.03 11.95 8.43
CA ALA A 30 22.11 12.26 7.50
C ALA A 30 21.73 11.89 6.05
N LEU A 31 21.18 10.69 5.84
CA LEU A 31 20.68 10.23 4.53
C LEU A 31 19.58 11.14 3.96
N TRP A 32 18.74 11.73 4.82
CA TRP A 32 17.69 12.65 4.36
C TRP A 32 18.22 14.03 3.97
N LYS A 33 19.30 14.49 4.61
CA LYS A 33 19.85 15.84 4.42
C LYS A 33 20.90 15.93 3.31
N THR A 34 21.49 14.81 2.92
CA THR A 34 22.55 14.78 1.91
C THR A 34 22.03 15.20 0.53
N PRO A 35 22.81 15.98 -0.24
CA PRO A 35 22.50 16.23 -1.65
C PRO A 35 22.93 15.07 -2.57
N ASP A 36 23.71 14.11 -2.08
CA ASP A 36 24.27 12.99 -2.85
C ASP A 36 23.25 11.85 -3.04
N LEU A 37 22.26 12.11 -3.91
CA LEU A 37 21.21 11.15 -4.23
C LEU A 37 21.77 9.86 -4.85
N LEU A 38 22.84 9.95 -5.64
CA LEU A 38 23.44 8.78 -6.29
C LEU A 38 24.14 7.89 -5.28
N GLY A 39 24.82 8.46 -4.29
CA GLY A 39 25.41 7.73 -3.17
C GLY A 39 24.37 7.00 -2.34
N VAL A 40 23.26 7.66 -2.00
CA VAL A 40 22.13 7.01 -1.32
C VAL A 40 21.53 5.90 -2.17
N GLY A 41 21.31 6.15 -3.47
CA GLY A 41 20.77 5.17 -4.42
C GLY A 41 21.67 3.94 -4.58
N TYR A 42 22.99 4.14 -4.63
CA TYR A 42 23.98 3.07 -4.71
C TYR A 42 23.92 2.16 -3.47
N MET A 43 23.93 2.75 -2.26
CA MET A 43 23.80 1.99 -1.02
C MET A 43 22.46 1.24 -0.92
N ALA A 44 21.36 1.90 -1.32
CA ALA A 44 20.04 1.27 -1.36
C ALA A 44 20.00 0.09 -2.34
N ASN A 45 20.66 0.21 -3.50
CA ASN A 45 20.71 -0.85 -4.50
C ASN A 45 21.47 -2.09 -4.01
N ILE A 46 22.58 -1.90 -3.29
CA ILE A 46 23.33 -3.02 -2.66
C ILE A 46 22.40 -3.87 -1.77
N VAL A 47 21.59 -3.22 -0.93
CA VAL A 47 20.65 -3.92 -0.04
C VAL A 47 19.50 -4.54 -0.84
N ARG A 48 19.00 -3.85 -1.86
CA ARG A 48 17.93 -4.37 -2.73
C ARG A 48 18.38 -5.65 -3.44
N GLU A 49 19.57 -5.65 -4.03
CA GLU A 49 20.13 -6.80 -4.75
C GLU A 49 20.50 -7.94 -3.80
N SER A 50 21.00 -7.66 -2.59
CA SER A 50 21.30 -8.72 -1.62
C SER A 50 20.05 -9.47 -1.16
N LEU A 51 18.91 -8.78 -1.03
CA LEU A 51 17.65 -9.37 -0.59
C LEU A 51 16.83 -9.99 -1.74
N ASN A 52 16.86 -9.38 -2.93
CA ASN A 52 15.94 -9.71 -4.02
C ASN A 52 16.63 -10.19 -5.31
N GLY A 53 17.96 -10.06 -5.40
CA GLY A 53 18.68 -10.21 -6.66
C GLY A 53 18.14 -9.26 -7.71
N ASP A 54 17.99 -9.75 -8.94
CA ASP A 54 17.41 -9.01 -10.08
C ASP A 54 15.88 -9.08 -10.16
N LYS A 55 15.23 -9.76 -9.21
CA LYS A 55 13.78 -9.97 -9.26
C LYS A 55 13.04 -8.70 -8.90
N THR A 56 12.02 -8.39 -9.70
CA THR A 56 11.05 -7.33 -9.41
C THR A 56 9.67 -7.96 -9.36
N TYR A 57 8.99 -7.84 -8.22
CA TYR A 57 7.68 -8.44 -7.98
C TYR A 57 6.57 -7.45 -8.34
N PHE A 58 5.50 -7.97 -8.94
CA PHE A 58 4.27 -7.22 -9.20
C PHE A 58 3.08 -8.11 -8.91
N ILE A 59 1.92 -7.50 -8.68
CA ILE A 59 0.66 -8.21 -8.47
C ILE A 59 -0.43 -7.60 -9.35
N HIS A 60 -1.30 -8.46 -9.89
CA HIS A 60 -2.48 -8.00 -10.61
C HIS A 60 -3.68 -8.00 -9.66
N ASN A 61 -3.88 -6.85 -9.02
CA ASN A 61 -4.94 -6.64 -8.05
C ASN A 61 -6.13 -5.86 -8.62
N ARG A 62 -7.27 -5.95 -7.93
CA ARG A 62 -8.42 -5.07 -8.19
C ARG A 62 -8.91 -4.42 -6.92
N HIS A 63 -9.13 -3.11 -7.02
CA HIS A 63 -9.64 -2.30 -5.92
C HIS A 63 -11.16 -2.43 -5.85
N ILE A 64 -11.65 -2.68 -4.64
CA ILE A 64 -13.07 -2.62 -4.29
C ILE A 64 -13.24 -1.50 -3.28
N ASN A 65 -14.08 -0.54 -3.62
CA ASN A 65 -14.40 0.59 -2.78
C ASN A 65 -15.88 0.54 -2.40
N PRO A 66 -16.23 0.04 -1.20
CA PRO A 66 -17.62 -0.09 -0.78
C PRO A 66 -18.31 1.26 -0.61
N THR A 67 -17.61 2.24 -0.04
CA THR A 67 -18.14 3.59 0.20
C THR A 67 -17.00 4.59 0.28
N ASN A 68 -17.29 5.84 -0.06
CA ASN A 68 -16.42 6.99 0.18
C ASN A 68 -16.92 7.88 1.34
N VAL A 69 -18.01 7.49 2.01
CA VAL A 69 -18.48 8.16 3.22
C VAL A 69 -17.53 7.83 4.37
N CYS A 70 -17.05 8.87 5.05
CA CYS A 70 -16.11 8.71 6.16
C CYS A 70 -16.52 9.60 7.33
N VAL A 71 -16.46 9.08 8.56
CA VAL A 71 -16.74 9.86 9.78
C VAL A 71 -15.58 10.77 10.17
N LEU A 72 -14.34 10.39 9.85
CA LEU A 72 -13.16 11.08 10.35
C LEU A 72 -12.97 12.45 9.70
N LEU A 73 -13.23 12.60 8.39
CA LEU A 73 -13.24 13.84 7.57
C LEU A 73 -12.10 14.86 7.78
N SER A 74 -11.11 14.52 8.58
CA SER A 74 -10.07 15.39 9.12
C SER A 74 -8.72 15.13 8.47
N CYS A 75 -8.64 14.07 7.64
CA CYS A 75 -7.46 13.76 6.86
C CYS A 75 -7.27 14.81 5.75
N GLN A 76 -6.38 15.77 6.00
CA GLN A 76 -6.07 16.89 5.08
C GLN A 76 -5.59 16.45 3.69
N PHE A 77 -5.07 15.22 3.58
CA PHE A 77 -4.53 14.65 2.34
C PHE A 77 -5.47 13.64 1.67
N CYS A 78 -6.63 13.34 2.27
CA CYS A 78 -7.55 12.35 1.75
C CYS A 78 -8.55 13.00 0.78
N ALA A 79 -8.43 12.70 -0.51
CA ALA A 79 -9.40 13.11 -1.52
C ALA A 79 -10.68 12.24 -1.54
N PHE A 80 -10.71 11.16 -0.75
CA PHE A 80 -11.73 10.11 -0.85
C PHE A 80 -12.84 10.26 0.18
N GLY A 81 -12.54 10.68 1.41
CA GLY A 81 -13.52 10.77 2.49
C GLY A 81 -14.45 11.98 2.35
N VAL A 82 -15.76 11.74 2.22
CA VAL A 82 -16.80 12.78 2.21
C VAL A 82 -17.88 12.52 3.27
N LYS A 83 -18.65 13.57 3.60
CA LYS A 83 -19.86 13.42 4.43
C LYS A 83 -20.96 12.71 3.65
N ALA A 84 -21.87 12.04 4.36
CA ALA A 84 -23.01 11.35 3.75
C ALA A 84 -23.95 12.29 2.95
N ASP A 85 -24.01 13.57 3.29
CA ASP A 85 -24.81 14.59 2.60
C ASP A 85 -24.10 15.21 1.38
N ASN A 86 -22.86 14.82 1.11
CA ASN A 86 -22.12 15.34 -0.02
C ASN A 86 -22.71 14.82 -1.34
N PRO A 87 -22.88 15.65 -2.39
CA PRO A 87 -23.38 15.19 -3.69
C PRO A 87 -22.57 14.06 -4.35
N THR A 88 -21.31 13.87 -3.96
CA THR A 88 -20.43 12.81 -4.47
C THR A 88 -20.32 11.61 -3.55
N ALA A 89 -21.06 11.60 -2.43
CA ALA A 89 -21.13 10.47 -1.52
C ALA A 89 -21.79 9.26 -2.21
N TYR A 90 -21.23 8.08 -1.98
CA TYR A 90 -21.79 6.83 -2.45
C TYR A 90 -21.58 5.71 -1.44
N GLU A 91 -22.51 4.77 -1.49
CA GLU A 91 -22.55 3.57 -0.70
C GLU A 91 -22.99 2.44 -1.61
N LYS A 92 -22.10 1.48 -1.87
CA LYS A 92 -22.41 0.31 -2.68
C LYS A 92 -23.01 -0.77 -1.81
N SER A 93 -24.13 -1.30 -2.26
CA SER A 93 -24.67 -2.55 -1.72
C SER A 93 -23.71 -3.72 -1.98
N LEU A 94 -23.80 -4.78 -1.17
CA LEU A 94 -23.00 -5.99 -1.37
C LEU A 94 -23.20 -6.58 -2.77
N ASN A 95 -24.43 -6.54 -3.29
CA ASN A 95 -24.75 -7.03 -4.63
C ASN A 95 -24.04 -6.23 -5.74
N GLU A 96 -23.97 -4.91 -5.61
CA GLU A 96 -23.20 -4.06 -6.54
C GLU A 96 -21.71 -4.39 -6.48
N ILE A 97 -21.17 -4.59 -5.28
CA ILE A 97 -19.77 -4.98 -5.09
C ILE A 97 -19.47 -6.33 -5.74
N PHE A 98 -20.34 -7.33 -5.54
CA PHE A 98 -20.16 -8.64 -6.16
C PHE A 98 -20.31 -8.59 -7.68
N SER A 99 -21.25 -7.80 -8.19
CA SER A 99 -21.42 -7.56 -9.63
C SER A 99 -20.19 -6.90 -10.25
N ASP A 100 -19.59 -5.92 -9.56
CA ASP A 100 -18.35 -5.29 -9.99
C ASP A 100 -17.16 -6.28 -9.97
N ALA A 101 -17.08 -7.13 -8.95
CA ALA A 101 -16.06 -8.17 -8.86
C ALA A 101 -16.22 -9.24 -9.95
N GLU A 102 -17.45 -9.59 -10.33
CA GLU A 102 -17.76 -10.59 -11.36
C GLU A 102 -17.20 -10.19 -12.73
N LYS A 103 -17.11 -8.89 -13.04
CA LYS A 103 -16.50 -8.38 -14.28
C LYS A 103 -15.05 -8.82 -14.47
N TYR A 104 -14.37 -9.20 -13.39
CA TYR A 104 -12.99 -9.66 -13.38
C TYR A 104 -12.87 -11.18 -13.24
N ASN A 105 -13.99 -11.89 -13.11
CA ASN A 105 -14.00 -13.34 -13.02
C ASN A 105 -13.52 -13.95 -14.35
N GLY A 106 -12.64 -14.94 -14.26
CA GLY A 106 -11.98 -15.54 -15.44
C GLY A 106 -10.77 -14.78 -15.99
N GLY A 107 -10.45 -13.58 -15.47
CA GLY A 107 -9.21 -12.87 -15.77
C GLY A 107 -8.03 -13.31 -14.90
N ASP A 108 -6.87 -12.66 -15.11
CA ASP A 108 -5.64 -12.92 -14.35
C ASP A 108 -5.56 -12.15 -13.02
N VAL A 109 -6.69 -11.69 -12.50
CA VAL A 109 -6.72 -10.99 -11.21
C VAL A 109 -6.46 -12.02 -10.11
N SER A 110 -5.42 -11.77 -9.32
CA SER A 110 -5.00 -12.66 -8.25
C SER A 110 -5.53 -12.25 -6.88
N GLU A 111 -5.86 -10.96 -6.69
CA GLU A 111 -6.34 -10.45 -5.41
C GLU A 111 -7.35 -9.30 -5.51
N PHE A 112 -8.21 -9.21 -4.50
CA PHE A 112 -9.04 -8.04 -4.24
C PHE A 112 -8.46 -7.23 -3.08
N HIS A 113 -8.32 -5.93 -3.31
CA HIS A 113 -7.90 -4.95 -2.31
C HIS A 113 -9.10 -4.06 -1.96
N ILE A 114 -9.59 -4.20 -0.73
CA ILE A 114 -10.83 -3.54 -0.29
C ILE A 114 -10.45 -2.34 0.57
N VAL A 115 -10.74 -1.13 0.08
CA VAL A 115 -10.43 0.14 0.76
C VAL A 115 -11.67 1.02 0.72
N GLY A 116 -12.05 1.61 1.84
CA GLY A 116 -13.23 2.47 1.91
C GLY A 116 -13.06 3.59 2.93
N GLY A 117 -14.01 4.52 2.93
CA GLY A 117 -14.17 5.44 4.05
C GLY A 117 -14.66 4.70 5.31
N LEU A 118 -14.38 5.28 6.47
CA LEU A 118 -14.89 4.79 7.74
C LEU A 118 -16.36 5.17 7.91
N HIS A 119 -17.26 4.31 7.44
CA HIS A 119 -18.70 4.54 7.50
C HIS A 119 -19.21 4.51 8.96
N PRO A 120 -19.95 5.53 9.44
CA PRO A 120 -20.43 5.58 10.82
C PRO A 120 -21.45 4.48 11.15
N ASP A 121 -22.29 4.11 10.17
CA ASP A 121 -23.43 3.22 10.41
C ASP A 121 -23.20 1.76 9.99
N TYR A 122 -22.05 1.42 9.40
CA TYR A 122 -21.81 0.04 8.95
C TYR A 122 -21.43 -0.85 10.15
N PRO A 123 -22.23 -1.87 10.47
CA PRO A 123 -21.89 -2.80 11.54
C PRO A 123 -20.73 -3.68 11.11
N PHE A 124 -20.08 -4.33 12.08
CA PHE A 124 -18.98 -5.26 11.80
C PHE A 124 -19.42 -6.41 10.88
N GLU A 125 -20.67 -6.86 11.03
CA GLU A 125 -21.31 -7.91 10.25
C GLU A 125 -21.30 -7.61 8.74
N TYR A 126 -21.46 -6.35 8.34
CA TYR A 126 -21.41 -5.95 6.93
C TYR A 126 -20.08 -6.38 6.28
N TYR A 127 -18.97 -6.17 6.98
CA TYR A 127 -17.65 -6.52 6.47
C TYR A 127 -17.43 -8.03 6.45
N LEU A 128 -17.99 -8.76 7.42
CA LEU A 128 -17.95 -10.22 7.41
C LEU A 128 -18.73 -10.78 6.22
N ASP A 129 -19.91 -10.24 5.93
CA ASP A 129 -20.75 -10.68 4.83
C ASP A 129 -20.14 -10.32 3.46
N LEU A 130 -19.49 -9.15 3.36
CA LEU A 130 -18.69 -8.78 2.21
C LEU A 130 -17.56 -9.79 1.94
N LEU A 131 -16.76 -10.11 2.97
CA LEU A 131 -15.62 -11.02 2.84
C LEU A 131 -16.07 -12.46 2.54
N ARG A 132 -17.11 -12.95 3.22
CA ARG A 132 -17.69 -14.28 2.96
C ARG A 132 -18.24 -14.36 1.55
N GLY A 133 -19.05 -13.38 1.14
CA GLY A 133 -19.67 -13.36 -0.18
C GLY A 133 -18.64 -13.35 -1.32
N LEU A 134 -17.57 -12.55 -1.18
CA LEU A 134 -16.45 -12.56 -2.12
C LEU A 134 -15.72 -13.91 -2.15
N LYS A 135 -15.42 -14.49 -0.99
CA LYS A 135 -14.71 -15.77 -0.91
C LYS A 135 -15.51 -16.94 -1.49
N GLU A 136 -16.82 -16.95 -1.30
CA GLU A 136 -17.74 -17.96 -1.85
C GLU A 136 -17.80 -17.91 -3.38
N ARG A 137 -17.78 -16.71 -3.96
CA ARG A 137 -17.89 -16.50 -5.43
C ARG A 137 -16.55 -16.57 -6.14
N PHE A 138 -15.49 -16.09 -5.50
CA PHE A 138 -14.18 -15.85 -6.11
C PHE A 138 -13.08 -16.61 -5.36
N PHE A 139 -13.21 -17.93 -5.25
CA PHE A 139 -12.29 -18.78 -4.46
C PHE A 139 -10.84 -18.74 -4.95
N ARG A 140 -10.61 -18.42 -6.24
CA ARG A 140 -9.26 -18.35 -6.84
C ARG A 140 -8.54 -17.04 -6.50
N GLN A 141 -9.27 -15.99 -6.15
CA GLN A 141 -8.73 -14.68 -5.79
C GLN A 141 -8.48 -14.61 -4.29
N PHE A 142 -7.26 -14.23 -3.90
CA PHE A 142 -6.95 -13.98 -2.50
C PHE A 142 -7.55 -12.64 -2.06
N ILE A 143 -8.21 -12.61 -0.90
CA ILE A 143 -8.63 -11.35 -0.28
C ILE A 143 -7.49 -10.93 0.65
N TYR A 144 -6.65 -10.00 0.19
CA TYR A 144 -5.39 -9.72 0.88
C TYR A 144 -5.52 -8.64 1.97
N ARG A 145 -6.48 -7.72 1.84
CA ARG A 145 -6.65 -6.65 2.84
C ARG A 145 -8.01 -5.96 2.76
N LEU A 146 -8.68 -5.91 3.91
CA LEU A 146 -9.71 -4.91 4.21
C LEU A 146 -9.01 -3.78 4.99
N ILE A 147 -8.78 -2.64 4.36
CA ILE A 147 -8.24 -1.45 5.02
C ILE A 147 -9.38 -0.45 5.12
N GLN A 148 -9.93 -0.30 6.32
CA GLN A 148 -10.67 0.91 6.65
C GLN A 148 -9.64 1.97 7.01
N LEU A 149 -9.66 3.09 6.29
CA LEU A 149 -8.83 4.27 6.58
C LEU A 149 -9.61 5.26 7.43
#